data_AF-A0A968IJR8-F1
#
_entry.id   AF-A0A968IJR8-F1
#
_cell.length_a   1.000
_cell.length_b   1.000
_cell.length_c   1.000
_cell.angle_alpha   90.00
_cell.angle_beta   90.00
_cell.angle_gamma   90.00
#
_symmetry.space_group_name_H-M   'P 1'
#
loop_
_entity.id
_entity.type
_entity.pdbx_description
1 polymer ?
#
loop_
_entity_poly.entity_id
_entity_poly.type
_entity_poly.pdbx_seq_one_letter_code
_entity_poly.pdbx_strand_id
1 'polypeptide(L)'
;MWGWVAQIQVIEDTPILNDARAVAASGRLEQAIQVASRVRPGRALYGDAQYLIGGWIYEIQIVEDRPILNQAASLASQGYLTRAIDVASQIAPGRALYGEAQGSIGRWAAERAEIWRQREQDAIRSQPNVEEPPEPEPESLPEESNPDPAPSDAPFPPA
;
A
#
# COMPACT_ATOMS: atom_id res chain seq x y z
N MET A 1 6.13 -49.34 -24.89
CA MET A 1 5.44 -48.86 -26.10
C MET A 1 4.75 -47.50 -25.84
N TRP A 2 5.40 -46.58 -25.14
CA TRP A 2 4.77 -45.31 -24.72
C TRP A 2 4.91 -44.19 -25.77
N GLY A 3 5.92 -44.25 -26.64
CA GLY A 3 6.17 -43.19 -27.63
C GLY A 3 5.13 -43.09 -28.74
N TRP A 4 4.53 -44.20 -29.17
CA TRP A 4 3.57 -44.20 -30.29
C TRP A 4 2.24 -43.52 -29.94
N VAL A 5 1.70 -43.78 -28.75
CA VAL A 5 0.46 -43.14 -28.27
C VAL A 5 0.67 -41.63 -28.12
N ALA A 6 1.80 -41.20 -27.56
CA ALA A 6 2.13 -39.78 -27.45
C ALA A 6 2.20 -39.10 -28.83
N GLN A 7 2.77 -39.77 -29.83
CA GLN A 7 2.89 -39.24 -31.19
C GLN A 7 1.53 -39.05 -31.89
N ILE A 8 0.58 -39.96 -31.68
CA ILE A 8 -0.80 -39.78 -32.17
C ILE A 8 -1.46 -38.57 -31.52
N GLN A 9 -1.34 -38.44 -30.19
CA GLN A 9 -1.92 -37.31 -29.46
C GLN A 9 -1.36 -35.97 -29.95
N VAL A 10 -0.06 -35.89 -30.26
CA VAL A 10 0.53 -34.69 -30.85
C VAL A 10 -0.13 -34.37 -32.19
N ILE A 11 -0.33 -35.34 -33.07
CA ILE A 11 -0.99 -35.13 -34.37
C ILE A 11 -2.44 -34.65 -34.18
N GLU A 12 -3.19 -35.25 -33.24
CA GLU A 12 -4.58 -34.88 -32.95
C GLU A 12 -4.71 -33.48 -32.34
N ASP A 13 -3.82 -33.11 -31.42
CA ASP A 13 -3.96 -31.89 -30.62
C ASP A 13 -3.21 -30.69 -31.24
N THR A 14 -2.28 -30.91 -32.19
CA THR A 14 -1.55 -29.82 -32.88
C THR A 14 -2.49 -28.82 -33.58
N PRO A 15 -3.52 -29.25 -34.35
CA PRO A 15 -4.47 -28.33 -34.96
C PRO A 15 -5.18 -27.45 -33.94
N ILE A 16 -5.52 -27.99 -32.75
CA ILE A 16 -6.16 -27.23 -31.68
C ILE A 16 -5.28 -26.07 -31.22
N LEU A 17 -3.99 -26.32 -30.99
CA LEU A 17 -3.07 -25.26 -30.56
C LEU A 17 -2.78 -24.25 -31.67
N ASN A 18 -2.74 -24.68 -32.93
CA ASN A 18 -2.58 -23.76 -34.06
C ASN A 18 -3.79 -22.85 -34.22
N ASP A 19 -5.00 -23.39 -34.11
CA ASP A 19 -6.24 -22.61 -34.13
C ASP A 19 -6.28 -21.61 -32.97
N ALA A 20 -5.93 -22.06 -31.76
CA ALA A 20 -5.88 -21.18 -30.58
C ALA A 20 -4.92 -20.00 -30.80
N ARG A 21 -3.71 -20.26 -31.34
CA ARG A 21 -2.74 -19.20 -31.67
C ARG A 21 -3.27 -18.25 -32.75
N ALA A 22 -3.93 -18.76 -33.79
CA ALA A 22 -4.51 -17.92 -34.84
C ALA A 22 -5.63 -17.02 -34.29
N VAL A 23 -6.47 -17.55 -33.39
CA VAL A 23 -7.50 -16.77 -32.70
C VAL A 23 -6.87 -15.69 -31.80
N ALA A 24 -5.83 -16.03 -31.04
CA ALA A 24 -5.11 -15.07 -30.22
C ALA A 24 -4.48 -13.94 -31.05
N ALA A 25 -3.86 -14.28 -32.19
CA ALA A 25 -3.27 -13.30 -33.11
C ALA A 25 -4.30 -12.31 -33.69
N SER A 26 -5.58 -12.67 -33.70
CA SER A 26 -6.69 -11.76 -34.05
C SER A 26 -7.19 -10.91 -32.89
N GLY A 27 -6.50 -10.90 -31.75
CA GLY A 27 -6.85 -10.14 -30.54
C GLY A 27 -7.93 -10.78 -29.66
N ARG A 28 -8.41 -11.99 -30.01
CA ARG A 28 -9.52 -12.66 -29.32
C ARG A 28 -8.98 -13.63 -28.27
N LEU A 29 -8.28 -13.10 -27.28
CA LEU A 29 -7.54 -13.88 -26.28
C LEU A 29 -8.42 -14.84 -25.46
N GLU A 30 -9.61 -14.40 -25.03
CA GLU A 30 -10.55 -15.26 -24.31
C GLU A 30 -10.98 -16.49 -25.14
N GLN A 31 -11.22 -16.29 -26.44
CA GLN A 31 -11.59 -17.35 -27.35
C GLN A 31 -10.41 -18.29 -27.60
N ALA A 32 -9.19 -17.75 -27.69
CA ALA A 32 -7.97 -18.55 -27.79
C ALA A 32 -7.78 -19.46 -26.57
N ILE A 33 -8.03 -18.94 -25.36
CA ILE A 33 -8.00 -19.71 -24.12
C ILE A 33 -9.01 -20.86 -24.18
N GLN A 34 -10.25 -20.59 -24.63
CA GLN A 34 -11.28 -21.62 -24.78
C GLN A 34 -10.87 -22.72 -25.77
N VAL A 35 -10.21 -22.36 -26.88
CA VAL A 35 -9.73 -23.33 -27.88
C VAL A 35 -8.57 -24.15 -27.30
N ALA A 36 -7.55 -23.54 -26.72
CA ALA A 36 -6.41 -24.24 -26.13
C ALA A 36 -6.81 -25.16 -24.97
N SER A 37 -7.83 -24.77 -24.19
CA SER A 37 -8.36 -25.57 -23.07
C SER A 37 -9.02 -26.89 -23.52
N ARG A 38 -9.21 -27.11 -24.82
CA ARG A 38 -9.69 -28.39 -25.37
C ARG A 38 -8.61 -29.49 -25.28
N VAL A 39 -7.33 -29.13 -25.19
CA VAL A 39 -6.25 -30.09 -24.92
C VAL A 39 -6.36 -30.57 -23.48
N ARG A 40 -6.72 -31.85 -23.30
CA ARG A 40 -7.04 -32.42 -21.99
C ARG A 40 -5.78 -32.71 -21.15
N PRO A 41 -5.89 -32.71 -19.81
CA PRO A 41 -4.82 -33.17 -18.94
C PRO A 41 -4.33 -34.58 -19.31
N GLY A 42 -3.02 -34.81 -19.21
CA GLY A 42 -2.39 -36.09 -19.54
C GLY A 42 -2.11 -36.32 -21.03
N ARG A 43 -2.49 -35.38 -21.91
CA ARG A 43 -2.10 -35.37 -23.32
C ARG A 43 -0.69 -34.81 -23.48
N ALA A 44 0.01 -35.26 -24.53
CA ALA A 44 1.38 -34.82 -24.83
C ALA A 44 1.53 -33.29 -24.92
N LEU A 45 0.55 -32.58 -25.51
CA LEU A 45 0.61 -31.13 -25.71
C LEU A 45 -0.05 -30.30 -24.58
N TYR A 46 -0.44 -30.94 -23.48
CA TYR A 46 -1.12 -30.23 -22.39
C TYR A 46 -0.25 -29.12 -21.77
N GLY A 47 1.05 -29.38 -21.58
CA GLY A 47 1.99 -28.38 -21.07
C GLY A 47 2.07 -27.13 -21.95
N ASP A 48 2.15 -27.33 -23.27
CA ASP A 48 2.17 -26.24 -24.24
C ASP A 48 0.86 -25.44 -24.23
N ALA A 49 -0.28 -26.14 -24.11
CA ALA A 49 -1.58 -25.51 -24.00
C ALA A 49 -1.67 -24.60 -22.77
N GLN A 50 -1.25 -25.10 -21.59
CA GLN A 50 -1.28 -24.35 -20.34
C GLN A 50 -0.31 -23.16 -20.37
N TYR A 51 0.86 -23.30 -21.00
CA TYR A 51 1.79 -22.19 -21.18
C TYR A 51 1.17 -21.04 -21.99
N LEU A 52 0.53 -21.36 -23.12
CA LEU A 52 -0.16 -20.37 -23.95
C LEU A 52 -1.31 -19.70 -23.20
N ILE A 53 -2.14 -20.48 -22.51
CA ILE A 53 -3.25 -19.98 -21.69
C ILE A 53 -2.74 -19.00 -20.63
N GLY A 54 -1.67 -19.35 -19.92
CA GLY A 54 -1.06 -18.49 -18.91
C GLY A 54 -0.58 -17.15 -19.50
N GLY A 55 0.05 -17.18 -20.67
CA GLY A 55 0.47 -15.97 -21.39
C GLY A 55 -0.71 -15.07 -21.77
N TRP A 56 -1.77 -15.64 -22.33
CA TRP A 56 -2.95 -14.84 -22.72
C TRP A 56 -3.73 -14.30 -21.52
N ILE A 57 -3.83 -15.06 -20.43
CA ILE A 57 -4.40 -14.56 -19.17
C ILE A 57 -3.57 -13.36 -18.69
N TYR A 58 -2.24 -13.46 -18.71
CA TYR A 58 -1.37 -12.37 -18.32
C TYR A 58 -1.58 -11.11 -19.18
N GLU A 59 -1.70 -11.25 -20.50
CA GLU A 59 -2.00 -10.13 -21.41
C GLU A 59 -3.36 -9.48 -21.13
N ILE A 60 -4.41 -10.28 -20.93
CA ILE A 60 -5.75 -9.79 -20.58
C ILE A 60 -5.68 -8.98 -19.28
N GLN A 61 -5.03 -9.51 -18.25
CA GLN A 61 -4.90 -8.83 -16.96
C GLN A 61 -4.16 -7.50 -17.06
N ILE A 62 -3.14 -7.39 -17.93
CA ILE A 62 -2.49 -6.10 -18.18
C ILE A 62 -3.49 -5.09 -18.71
N VAL A 63 -4.29 -5.46 -19.71
CA VAL A 63 -5.26 -4.54 -20.32
C VAL A 63 -6.32 -4.12 -19.31
N GLU A 64 -6.80 -5.06 -18.48
CA GLU A 64 -7.79 -4.80 -17.43
C GLU A 64 -7.25 -3.88 -16.32
N ASP A 65 -6.01 -4.11 -15.87
CA ASP A 65 -5.44 -3.41 -14.71
C ASP A 65 -4.76 -2.09 -15.07
N ARG A 66 -4.35 -1.89 -16.33
CA ARG A 66 -3.64 -0.68 -16.75
C ARG A 66 -4.40 0.61 -16.44
N PRO A 67 -5.73 0.72 -16.65
CA PRO A 67 -6.49 1.91 -16.28
C PRO A 67 -6.41 2.26 -14.79
N ILE A 68 -6.33 1.25 -13.90
CA ILE A 68 -6.21 1.44 -12.45
C ILE A 68 -4.88 2.10 -12.13
N LEU A 69 -3.77 1.60 -12.69
CA LEU A 69 -2.45 2.24 -12.50
C LEU A 69 -2.38 3.63 -13.09
N ASN A 70 -2.97 3.85 -14.27
CA ASN A 70 -2.98 5.17 -14.89
C ASN A 70 -3.74 6.19 -14.03
N GLN A 71 -4.88 5.79 -13.46
CA GLN A 71 -5.64 6.62 -12.54
C GLN A 71 -4.85 6.92 -11.26
N ALA A 72 -4.21 5.91 -10.68
CA ALA A 72 -3.36 6.08 -9.50
C ALA A 72 -2.21 7.07 -9.77
N ALA A 73 -1.53 6.93 -10.92
CA ALA A 73 -0.45 7.83 -11.31
C ALA A 73 -0.93 9.28 -11.53
N SER A 74 -2.11 9.46 -12.13
CA SER A 74 -2.73 10.78 -12.28
C SER A 74 -3.08 11.43 -10.93
N LEU A 75 -3.55 10.65 -9.95
CA LEU A 75 -3.80 11.15 -8.60
C LEU A 75 -2.51 11.57 -7.90
N ALA A 76 -1.44 10.78 -8.06
CA ALA A 76 -0.15 11.09 -7.47
C ALA A 76 0.46 12.37 -8.05
N SER A 77 0.39 12.57 -9.36
CA SER A 77 0.92 13.79 -10.00
C SER A 77 0.19 15.07 -9.59
N GLN A 78 -1.06 14.94 -9.11
CA GLN A 78 -1.84 16.02 -8.52
C GLN A 78 -1.58 16.21 -7.01
N GLY A 79 -0.67 15.43 -6.42
CA GLY A 79 -0.34 15.46 -4.99
C GLY A 79 -1.29 14.65 -4.10
N TYR A 80 -2.28 13.96 -4.65
CA TYR A 80 -3.20 13.10 -3.90
C TYR A 80 -2.59 11.71 -3.59
N LEU A 81 -1.42 11.69 -2.96
CA LEU A 81 -0.60 10.48 -2.76
C LEU A 81 -1.35 9.36 -2.01
N THR A 82 -2.14 9.69 -0.98
CA THR A 82 -2.93 8.68 -0.26
C THR A 82 -3.95 8.00 -1.20
N ARG A 83 -4.69 8.78 -1.98
CA ARG A 83 -5.68 8.22 -2.93
C ARG A 83 -4.99 7.43 -4.05
N ALA A 84 -3.82 7.88 -4.51
CA ALA A 84 -3.04 7.14 -5.50
C ALA A 84 -2.64 5.75 -4.98
N ILE A 85 -2.17 5.67 -3.74
CA ILE A 85 -1.85 4.40 -3.07
C ILE A 85 -3.10 3.52 -2.95
N ASP A 86 -4.22 4.08 -2.50
CA ASP A 86 -5.47 3.34 -2.34
C ASP A 86 -5.94 2.76 -3.69
N VAL A 87 -5.85 3.52 -4.79
CA VAL A 87 -6.22 3.04 -6.13
C VAL A 87 -5.26 1.97 -6.63
N ALA A 88 -3.94 2.18 -6.53
CA ALA A 88 -2.97 1.18 -6.99
C ALA A 88 -3.06 -0.14 -6.19
N SER A 89 -3.47 -0.08 -4.91
CA SER A 89 -3.63 -1.27 -4.07
C SER A 89 -4.81 -2.16 -4.46
N GLN A 90 -5.69 -1.69 -5.36
CA GLN A 90 -6.76 -2.52 -5.93
C GLN A 90 -6.23 -3.64 -6.83
N ILE A 91 -5.00 -3.51 -7.34
CA ILE A 91 -4.35 -4.57 -8.11
C ILE A 91 -3.87 -5.64 -7.14
N ALA A 92 -4.58 -6.77 -7.16
CA ALA A 92 -4.37 -7.86 -6.22
C ALA A 92 -3.07 -8.64 -6.48
N PRO A 93 -2.52 -9.32 -5.46
CA PRO A 93 -1.41 -10.27 -5.62
C PRO A 93 -1.71 -11.32 -6.69
N GLY A 94 -0.70 -11.67 -7.49
CA GLY A 94 -0.83 -12.64 -8.58
C GLY A 94 -1.37 -12.08 -9.90
N ARG A 95 -1.81 -10.81 -9.93
CA ARG A 95 -2.13 -10.11 -11.19
C ARG A 95 -0.87 -9.67 -11.92
N ALA A 96 -0.96 -9.58 -13.24
CA ALA A 96 0.15 -9.22 -14.11
C ALA A 96 0.86 -7.91 -13.74
N LEU A 97 0.10 -6.89 -13.31
CA LEU A 97 0.62 -5.56 -12.95
C LEU A 97 0.91 -5.38 -11.46
N TYR A 98 0.81 -6.43 -10.64
CA TYR A 98 0.99 -6.32 -9.20
C TYR A 98 2.37 -5.75 -8.82
N GLY A 99 3.45 -6.21 -9.46
CA GLY A 99 4.80 -5.71 -9.17
C GLY A 99 4.97 -4.23 -9.49
N GLU A 100 4.38 -3.76 -10.59
CA GLU A 100 4.39 -2.34 -10.98
C GLU A 100 3.57 -1.49 -10.00
N ALA A 101 2.43 -2.01 -9.54
CA ALA A 101 1.59 -1.38 -8.54
C ALA A 101 2.32 -1.20 -7.21
N GLN A 102 2.95 -2.27 -6.70
CA GLN A 102 3.71 -2.22 -5.45
C GLN A 102 4.91 -1.27 -5.54
N GLY A 103 5.63 -1.26 -6.66
CA GLY A 103 6.71 -0.30 -6.89
C GLY A 103 6.22 1.15 -6.87
N SER A 104 5.04 1.42 -7.43
CA SER A 104 4.44 2.76 -7.43
C SER A 104 3.96 3.18 -6.03
N ILE A 105 3.29 2.27 -5.32
CA ILE A 105 2.86 2.46 -3.93
C ILE A 105 4.06 2.80 -3.04
N GLY A 106 5.15 2.04 -3.15
CA GLY A 106 6.36 2.28 -2.37
C GLY A 106 6.95 3.68 -2.59
N ARG A 107 7.01 4.13 -3.85
CA ARG A 107 7.49 5.48 -4.18
C ARG A 107 6.61 6.57 -3.56
N TRP A 108 5.29 6.52 -3.75
CA TRP A 108 4.38 7.54 -3.23
C TRP A 108 4.29 7.53 -1.70
N ALA A 109 4.42 6.35 -1.08
CA ALA A 109 4.45 6.25 0.38
C ALA A 109 5.70 6.95 0.95
N ALA A 110 6.86 6.76 0.32
CA ALA A 110 8.10 7.45 0.69
C ALA A 110 7.99 8.97 0.48
N GLU A 111 7.47 9.41 -0.67
CA GLU A 111 7.25 10.83 -0.95
C GLU A 111 6.32 11.48 0.07
N ARG A 112 5.20 10.82 0.39
CA ARG A 112 4.25 11.29 1.40
C ARG A 112 4.93 11.42 2.77
N ALA A 113 5.71 10.43 3.18
CA ALA A 113 6.43 10.46 4.45
C ALA A 113 7.46 11.61 4.51
N GLU A 114 8.14 11.89 3.41
CA GLU A 114 9.07 13.01 3.30
C GLU A 114 8.38 14.36 3.49
N ILE A 115 7.24 14.57 2.80
CA ILE A 115 6.43 15.79 2.93
C ILE A 115 6.02 16.01 4.40
N TRP A 116 5.68 14.95 5.12
CA TRP A 116 5.25 15.04 6.51
C TRP A 116 6.43 15.42 7.42
N ARG A 117 7.59 14.80 7.21
CA ARG A 117 8.80 15.11 7.96
C ARG A 117 9.24 16.56 7.78
N GLN A 118 9.17 17.09 6.56
CA GLN A 118 9.51 18.48 6.28
C GLN A 118 8.56 19.44 7.00
N ARG A 119 7.25 19.19 6.93
CA ARG A 119 6.25 20.01 7.63
C ARG A 119 6.47 20.05 9.13
N GLU A 120 6.83 18.92 9.73
CA GLU A 120 7.16 18.84 11.15
C GLU A 120 8.40 19.67 11.50
N GLN A 121 9.47 19.55 10.72
CA GLN A 121 10.69 20.34 10.92
C GLN A 121 10.45 21.84 10.74
N ASP A 122 9.66 22.23 9.74
CA ASP A 122 9.30 23.63 9.49
C ASP A 122 8.45 24.18 10.64
N ALA A 123 7.54 23.38 11.19
CA ALA A 123 6.74 23.75 12.36
C ALA A 123 7.60 23.92 13.63
N ILE A 124 8.62 23.07 13.82
CA ILE A 124 9.57 23.19 14.94
C ILE A 124 10.43 24.45 14.76
N ARG A 125 10.95 24.70 13.55
CA ARG A 125 11.81 25.86 13.26
C ARG A 125 11.07 27.20 13.33
N SER A 126 9.79 27.21 12.94
CA SER A 126 8.97 28.42 12.88
C SER A 126 8.24 28.72 14.19
N GLN A 127 8.40 27.89 15.23
CA GLN A 127 8.00 28.27 16.58
C GLN A 127 8.81 29.51 16.98
N PRO A 128 8.18 30.68 17.18
CA PRO A 128 8.87 31.76 17.88
C PRO A 128 9.25 31.20 19.25
N ASN A 129 10.43 31.56 19.75
CA ASN A 129 10.80 31.32 21.13
C ASN A 129 9.67 31.88 22.00
N VAL A 130 8.75 31.01 22.44
CA VAL A 130 7.71 31.39 23.38
C VAL A 130 8.52 31.60 24.65
N GLU A 131 8.75 32.87 24.99
CA GLU A 131 9.18 33.24 26.34
C GLU A 131 8.31 32.42 27.29
N GLU A 132 8.99 31.58 28.07
CA GLU A 132 8.43 30.85 29.18
C GLU A 132 7.45 31.79 29.90
N PRO A 133 6.14 31.44 30.00
CA PRO A 133 5.20 32.25 30.76
C PRO A 133 5.86 32.57 32.10
N PRO A 134 5.86 33.84 32.57
CA PRO A 134 6.57 34.17 33.80
C PRO A 134 6.12 33.17 34.85
N GLU A 135 7.10 32.42 35.36
CA GLU A 135 6.95 31.49 36.46
C GLU A 135 6.06 32.19 37.48
N PRO A 136 4.94 31.59 37.94
CA PRO A 136 4.09 32.26 38.91
C PRO A 136 5.02 32.64 40.06
N GLU A 137 5.17 33.94 40.30
CA GLU A 137 5.99 34.47 41.39
C GLU A 137 5.67 33.61 42.61
N PRO A 138 6.67 33.08 43.33
CA PRO A 138 6.39 32.30 44.52
C PRO A 138 5.47 33.17 45.37
N GLU A 139 4.21 32.74 45.51
CA GLU A 139 3.22 33.43 46.33
C GLU A 139 3.94 33.77 47.61
N SER A 140 4.13 35.07 47.84
CA SER A 140 4.76 35.58 49.03
C SER A 140 3.84 35.13 50.15
N LEU A 141 4.19 34.01 50.79
CA LEU A 141 3.53 33.53 51.99
C LEU A 141 3.43 34.74 52.90
N PRO A 142 2.23 35.12 53.37
CA PRO A 142 2.14 36.20 54.34
C PRO A 142 3.00 35.78 55.53
N GLU A 143 4.05 36.56 55.74
CA GLU A 143 4.98 36.45 56.86
C GLU A 143 4.14 36.28 58.12
N GLU A 144 4.21 35.08 58.71
CA GLU A 144 3.46 34.72 59.92
C GLU A 144 3.68 35.84 60.94
N SER A 145 2.63 36.64 61.15
CA SER A 145 2.61 37.69 62.14
C SER A 145 2.78 37.03 63.50
N ASN A 146 4.00 37.05 64.04
CA ASN A 146 4.25 36.72 65.44
C ASN A 146 3.28 37.54 66.30
N PRO A 147 2.36 36.93 67.06
CA PRO A 147 1.62 37.67 68.06
C PRO A 147 2.55 37.88 69.26
N ASP A 148 2.69 39.12 69.69
CA ASP A 148 3.27 39.47 70.98
C ASP A 148 2.40 40.57 71.60
N PRO A 149 2.21 40.65 72.93
CA PRO A 149 2.05 39.60 73.93
C PRO A 149 0.61 39.60 74.49
N ALA A 150 0.19 38.48 75.10
CA ALA A 150 -1.03 38.46 75.92
C ALA A 150 -0.88 39.40 77.15
N PRO A 151 -1.96 40.09 77.56
CA PRO A 151 -1.90 41.01 78.70
C PRO A 151 -1.64 40.29 80.03
N SER A 152 -0.78 40.94 80.81
CA SER A 152 -0.49 40.70 82.23
C SER A 152 -1.73 40.31 83.04
N ASP A 153 -1.78 39.06 83.49
CA ASP A 153 -2.62 38.65 84.61
C ASP A 153 -1.71 38.14 85.73
N ALA A 154 -1.50 39.00 86.72
CA ALA A 154 -0.70 38.71 87.89
C ALA A 154 -1.56 38.02 88.95
N PRO A 155 -1.10 36.91 89.54
CA PRO A 155 -1.43 36.60 90.92
C PRO A 155 -0.23 36.97 91.83
N PHE A 156 -0.43 37.95 92.71
CA PHE A 156 0.44 38.18 93.88
C PHE A 156 0.27 37.04 94.93
N PRO A 157 1.24 36.86 95.85
CA PRO A 157 1.75 35.55 96.29
C PRO A 157 1.19 35.08 97.65
N PRO A 158 1.64 33.90 98.11
CA PRO A 158 2.14 33.76 99.50
C PRO A 158 3.48 32.98 99.53
N ALA A 159 4.39 33.06 100.51
CA ALA A 159 4.43 33.60 101.88
C ALA A 159 5.86 34.07 102.20
#